data_AF-A0A7J7WYJ2-F1
#
_entry.id   AF-A0A7J7WYJ2-F1
#
_cell.length_a   1.000
_cell.length_b   1.000
_cell.length_c   1.000
_cell.angle_alpha   90.00
_cell.angle_beta   90.00
_cell.angle_gamma   90.00
#
_symmetry.space_group_name_H-M   'P 1'
#
loop_
_entity.id
_entity.type
_entity.pdbx_description
1 polymer ?
#
loop_
_entity_poly.entity_id
_entity_poly.type
_entity_poly.pdbx_seq_one_letter_code
_entity_poly.pdbx_strand_id
1 'polypeptide(L)'
;MWTGYRILIVSSLLTEIWMEKQYVSQRQVDPGADFTRNHTVLEGTRFKRAIFKGQYCRSFGCCEDRDDDCVTQFYEANALCYCDKFCERDTSDCCPDYKSFCHEEKEWPPHTKPWYPEGCLRDGEHYEEGSVIKENCNSCTCSGQQWKCSQHVCLIEPELIEHVNHGDYGWTAQNYSQFWGMTLEEGFKYRLGTFPPSPKLLSMNEVTAPLAAITDLPEFFVASYKWPGWTHGPLDQKNCAASWAFSTASNEVILINSL
;
A
#
# COMPACT_ATOMS: atom_id res chain seq x y z
N MET A 1 -6.47 -25.63 -36.24
CA MET A 1 -6.12 -24.19 -36.25
C MET A 1 -5.88 -23.61 -34.85
N TRP A 2 -5.30 -24.36 -33.90
CA TRP A 2 -5.13 -23.88 -32.52
C TRP A 2 -3.83 -24.31 -31.84
N THR A 3 -2.79 -24.60 -32.65
CA THR A 3 -1.42 -24.87 -32.17
C THR A 3 -0.40 -23.87 -32.72
N GLY A 4 -0.71 -23.17 -33.82
CA GLY A 4 0.16 -22.12 -34.38
C GLY A 4 0.19 -20.82 -33.57
N TYR A 5 -0.92 -20.46 -32.91
CA TYR A 5 -1.01 -19.19 -32.17
C TYR A 5 -0.24 -19.18 -30.84
N ARG A 6 0.01 -20.35 -30.22
CA ARG A 6 0.76 -20.43 -28.96
C ARG A 6 2.27 -20.33 -29.16
N ILE A 7 2.80 -20.71 -30.31
CA ILE A 7 4.24 -20.66 -30.60
C ILE A 7 4.68 -19.22 -30.89
N LEU A 8 3.83 -18.43 -31.54
CA LEU A 8 4.13 -17.02 -31.86
C LEU A 8 4.17 -16.12 -30.62
N ILE A 9 3.35 -16.39 -29.59
CA ILE A 9 3.32 -15.59 -28.35
C ILE A 9 4.56 -15.88 -27.47
N VAL A 10 5.07 -17.11 -27.47
CA VAL A 10 6.28 -17.46 -26.72
C VAL A 10 7.54 -16.91 -27.42
N SER A 11 7.55 -16.81 -28.76
CA SER A 11 8.69 -16.22 -29.48
C SER A 11 8.84 -14.71 -29.27
N SER A 12 7.73 -13.97 -29.09
CA SER A 12 7.78 -12.52 -28.87
C SER A 12 8.27 -12.12 -27.48
N LEU A 13 8.04 -12.96 -26.46
CA LEU A 13 8.50 -12.68 -25.09
C LEU A 13 10.00 -12.96 -24.88
N LEU A 14 10.58 -13.88 -25.65
CA LEU A 14 12.01 -14.18 -25.57
C LEU A 14 12.87 -13.13 -26.30
N THR A 15 12.33 -12.43 -27.29
CA THR A 15 13.05 -11.36 -28.01
C THR A 15 13.17 -10.08 -27.19
N GLU A 16 12.19 -9.75 -26.34
CA GLU A 16 12.28 -8.54 -25.50
C GLU A 16 13.27 -8.71 -24.34
N ILE A 17 13.31 -9.89 -23.71
CA ILE A 17 14.26 -10.19 -22.63
C ILE A 17 15.72 -10.23 -23.16
N TRP A 18 15.93 -10.58 -24.44
CA TRP A 18 17.26 -10.61 -25.05
C TRP A 18 17.76 -9.21 -25.44
N MET A 19 16.86 -8.31 -25.84
CA MET A 19 17.21 -6.92 -26.20
C MET A 19 17.55 -6.05 -24.99
N GLU A 20 16.93 -6.29 -23.83
CA GLU A 20 17.21 -5.52 -22.61
C GLU A 20 18.55 -5.91 -21.97
N LYS A 21 18.98 -7.17 -22.12
CA LYS A 21 20.29 -7.65 -21.63
C LYS A 21 21.47 -7.13 -22.45
N GLN A 22 21.26 -6.83 -23.74
CA GLN A 22 22.31 -6.24 -24.60
C GLN A 22 22.51 -4.73 -24.35
N TYR A 23 21.48 -4.00 -23.91
CA TYR A 23 21.60 -2.57 -23.63
C TYR A 23 22.42 -2.26 -22.37
N VAL A 24 22.39 -3.15 -21.37
CA VAL A 24 23.14 -2.98 -20.11
C VAL A 24 24.59 -3.48 -20.21
N SER A 25 24.89 -4.39 -21.15
CA SER A 25 26.23 -4.98 -21.31
C SER A 25 27.24 -4.09 -22.07
N GLN A 26 26.84 -2.91 -22.57
CA GLN A 26 27.66 -2.10 -23.49
C GLN A 26 28.34 -0.88 -22.85
N ARG A 27 28.37 -0.78 -21.51
CA ARG A 27 29.21 0.22 -20.80
C ARG A 27 30.37 -0.44 -20.06
N GLN A 28 31.26 -1.07 -20.80
CA GLN A 28 32.63 -1.25 -20.35
C GLN A 28 33.56 -1.38 -21.57
N VAL A 29 34.49 -0.42 -21.68
CA VAL A 29 35.96 -0.57 -21.83
C VAL A 29 36.56 0.63 -22.60
N ASP A 30 37.56 1.24 -21.93
CA ASP A 30 38.67 2.15 -22.29
C ASP A 30 39.28 2.07 -23.73
N PRO A 31 40.37 2.79 -24.13
CA PRO A 31 41.19 3.83 -23.46
C PRO A 31 41.48 5.07 -24.36
N GLY A 32 42.05 6.14 -23.80
CA GLY A 32 42.53 7.29 -24.60
C GLY A 32 43.65 8.06 -23.93
N ALA A 33 44.88 7.74 -24.32
CA ALA A 33 46.12 8.34 -23.86
C ALA A 33 46.33 9.77 -24.39
N ASP A 34 46.96 10.63 -23.58
CA ASP A 34 48.13 11.41 -24.01
C ASP A 34 48.72 12.18 -22.83
N PHE A 35 49.94 11.83 -22.40
CA PHE A 35 51.01 12.83 -22.30
C PHE A 35 52.40 12.17 -22.13
N THR A 36 53.15 12.28 -23.22
CA THR A 36 54.61 12.26 -23.41
C THR A 36 55.52 11.93 -22.22
N ARG A 37 56.21 10.81 -22.38
CA ARG A 37 57.46 10.41 -21.70
C ARG A 37 58.63 11.26 -22.20
N ASN A 38 59.32 11.95 -21.29
CA ASN A 38 60.71 12.36 -21.50
C ASN A 38 61.56 11.80 -20.34
N HIS A 39 62.48 10.89 -20.68
CA HIS A 39 63.50 10.40 -19.76
C HIS A 39 64.61 11.43 -19.62
N THR A 40 64.91 11.81 -18.38
CA THR A 40 66.27 12.17 -17.98
C THR A 40 66.63 11.49 -16.67
N VAL A 41 67.85 10.96 -16.64
CA VAL A 41 68.44 10.06 -15.64
C VAL A 41 69.03 10.86 -14.47
N LEU A 42 69.12 10.19 -13.32
CA LEU A 42 69.92 10.48 -12.12
C LEU A 42 69.41 11.56 -11.14
N GLU A 43 68.91 11.13 -9.98
CA GLU A 43 69.59 11.30 -8.68
C GLU A 43 68.68 10.87 -7.53
N GLY A 44 69.25 10.12 -6.59
CA GLY A 44 68.56 9.57 -5.43
C GLY A 44 67.92 10.66 -4.59
N THR A 45 66.59 10.71 -4.63
CA THR A 45 65.81 11.48 -3.67
C THR A 45 64.67 10.60 -3.19
N ARG A 46 64.68 10.35 -1.87
CA ARG A 46 63.60 9.77 -1.07
C ARG A 46 62.29 10.40 -1.53
N PHE A 47 61.52 9.67 -2.34
CA PHE A 47 60.24 10.15 -2.88
C PHE A 47 59.36 10.50 -1.68
N LYS A 48 59.25 11.80 -1.39
CA LYS A 48 58.18 12.32 -0.54
C LYS A 48 56.89 11.84 -1.19
N ARG A 49 56.10 11.05 -0.43
CA ARG A 49 54.79 10.49 -0.78
C ARG A 49 54.14 11.33 -1.89
N ALA A 50 54.33 10.91 -3.14
CA ALA A 50 53.50 11.43 -4.20
C ALA A 50 52.07 11.08 -3.79
N ILE A 51 51.17 12.05 -3.98
CA ILE A 51 49.76 11.97 -3.57
C ILE A 51 49.09 10.96 -4.52
N PHE A 52 49.38 9.68 -4.31
CA PHE A 52 48.76 8.58 -5.03
C PHE A 52 47.35 8.41 -4.46
N LYS A 53 46.33 8.74 -5.27
CA LYS A 53 44.90 8.67 -4.92
C LYS A 53 44.28 7.32 -5.29
N GLY A 54 45.00 6.22 -5.10
CA GLY A 54 44.47 4.88 -5.36
C GLY A 54 43.71 4.31 -4.17
N GLN A 55 42.77 3.41 -4.45
CA GLN A 55 42.00 2.64 -3.47
C GLN A 55 42.57 1.22 -3.41
N TYR A 56 43.59 0.98 -2.59
CA TYR A 56 44.30 -0.30 -2.52
C TYR A 56 43.76 -1.13 -1.36
N CYS A 57 43.95 -0.68 -0.11
CA CYS A 57 43.39 -1.35 1.06
C CYS A 57 41.87 -1.33 1.08
N ARG A 58 41.26 -0.28 0.53
CA ARG A 58 39.80 -0.25 0.34
C ARG A 58 39.28 -1.37 -0.56
N SER A 59 40.07 -1.78 -1.55
CA SER A 59 39.67 -2.83 -2.50
C SER A 59 40.09 -4.22 -2.02
N PHE A 60 41.24 -4.33 -1.35
CA PHE A 60 41.82 -5.59 -0.89
C PHE A 60 41.29 -6.05 0.48
N GLY A 61 41.08 -5.11 1.41
CA GLY A 61 40.76 -5.39 2.81
C GLY A 61 41.93 -5.07 3.75
N CYS A 62 41.64 -5.05 5.06
CA CYS A 62 42.62 -4.76 6.12
C CYS A 62 42.93 -6.04 6.91
N CYS A 63 44.21 -6.30 7.19
CA CYS A 63 44.64 -7.43 8.01
C CYS A 63 44.92 -6.98 9.45
N GLU A 64 44.39 -7.72 10.43
CA GLU A 64 44.46 -7.35 11.86
C GLU A 64 45.86 -7.55 12.49
N ASP A 65 46.66 -8.46 11.94
CA ASP A 65 48.01 -8.78 12.39
C ASP A 65 49.03 -8.59 11.26
N ARG A 66 50.33 -8.66 11.58
CA ARG A 66 51.37 -8.67 10.54
C ARG A 66 51.21 -9.92 9.69
N ASP A 67 51.03 -9.72 8.40
CA ASP A 67 50.78 -10.79 7.45
C ASP A 67 51.53 -10.48 6.14
N ASP A 68 52.56 -11.28 5.85
CA ASP A 68 53.42 -11.09 4.69
C ASP A 68 52.68 -11.42 3.36
N ASP A 69 51.51 -12.09 3.43
CA ASP A 69 50.62 -12.35 2.29
C ASP A 69 49.54 -11.25 2.12
N CYS A 70 49.47 -10.28 3.04
CA CYS A 70 48.51 -9.17 3.00
C CYS A 70 48.96 -8.05 2.06
N VAL A 71 49.14 -8.40 0.78
CA VAL A 71 49.68 -7.54 -0.27
C VAL A 71 48.69 -7.29 -1.41
N THR A 72 48.76 -6.09 -1.97
CA THR A 72 48.04 -5.73 -3.19
C THR A 72 48.94 -4.98 -4.17
N GLN A 73 48.51 -4.93 -5.44
CA GLN A 73 49.30 -4.33 -6.52
C GLN A 73 49.26 -2.80 -6.42
N PHE A 74 50.44 -2.19 -6.26
CA PHE A 74 50.62 -0.74 -6.32
C PHE A 74 51.07 -0.34 -7.72
N TYR A 75 50.09 -0.18 -8.61
CA TYR A 75 50.30 0.05 -10.04
C TYR A 75 51.22 1.25 -10.34
N GLU A 76 51.14 2.30 -9.54
CA GLU A 76 51.88 3.55 -9.76
C GLU A 76 53.36 3.46 -9.40
N ALA A 77 53.74 2.54 -8.53
CA ALA A 77 55.13 2.23 -8.21
C ALA A 77 55.63 0.94 -8.88
N ASN A 78 54.77 0.26 -9.65
CA ASN A 78 54.99 -1.08 -10.19
C ASN A 78 55.57 -2.04 -9.12
N ALA A 79 54.97 -1.99 -7.92
CA ALA A 79 55.41 -2.72 -6.74
C ALA A 79 54.20 -3.35 -6.02
N LEU A 80 54.45 -4.13 -4.98
CA LEU A 80 53.42 -4.55 -4.03
C LEU A 80 53.41 -3.62 -2.82
N CYS A 81 52.24 -3.42 -2.22
CA CYS A 81 52.09 -2.69 -0.96
C CYS A 81 51.24 -3.48 0.04
N TYR A 82 51.44 -3.20 1.33
CA TYR A 82 50.81 -3.91 2.45
C TYR A 82 49.63 -3.13 3.06
N CYS A 83 48.63 -3.88 3.53
CA CYS A 83 47.42 -3.38 4.21
C CYS A 83 47.25 -3.96 5.62
N ASP A 84 48.35 -4.30 6.28
CA ASP A 84 48.38 -4.96 7.58
C ASP A 84 48.72 -4.02 8.74
N LYS A 85 48.62 -4.49 9.98
CA LYS A 85 48.92 -3.70 11.18
C LYS A 85 50.35 -3.18 11.26
N PHE A 86 51.30 -3.73 10.50
CA PHE A 86 52.67 -3.23 10.47
C PHE A 86 52.74 -1.79 9.95
N CYS A 87 51.75 -1.39 9.13
CA CYS A 87 51.63 -0.05 8.57
C CYS A 87 51.23 1.05 9.55
N GLU A 88 50.97 0.73 10.82
CA GLU A 88 50.90 1.72 11.92
C GLU A 88 52.23 2.47 12.12
N ARG A 89 53.37 1.83 11.81
CA ARG A 89 54.72 2.33 12.16
C ARG A 89 55.36 3.29 11.14
N ASP A 90 54.60 3.76 10.13
CA ASP A 90 55.09 4.62 9.03
C ASP A 90 56.32 4.03 8.28
N THR A 91 56.23 2.77 7.87
CA THR A 91 57.21 2.08 7.01
C THR A 91 56.96 2.35 5.52
N SER A 92 57.95 2.06 4.65
CA SER A 92 57.93 2.44 3.23
C SER A 92 56.99 1.62 2.35
N ASP A 93 56.66 0.39 2.77
CA ASP A 93 56.05 -0.61 1.88
C ASP A 93 54.51 -0.65 2.05
N CYS A 94 53.95 0.32 2.75
CA CYS A 94 52.53 0.41 3.07
C CYS A 94 51.73 1.08 1.97
N CYS A 95 50.51 0.59 1.74
CA CYS A 95 49.63 1.21 0.77
C CYS A 95 49.24 2.64 1.21
N PRO A 96 49.13 3.60 0.26
CA PRO A 96 48.82 5.00 0.57
C PRO A 96 47.53 5.23 1.37
N ASP A 97 46.52 4.36 1.22
CA ASP A 97 45.19 4.48 1.84
C ASP A 97 45.05 3.71 3.16
N TYR A 98 46.09 3.01 3.63
CA TYR A 98 46.04 2.21 4.87
C TYR A 98 45.59 3.04 6.08
N LYS A 99 46.23 4.20 6.34
CA LYS A 99 45.92 5.02 7.52
C LYS A 99 44.50 5.59 7.49
N SER A 100 44.02 6.02 6.33
CA SER A 100 42.68 6.61 6.22
C SER A 100 41.56 5.58 6.10
N PHE A 101 41.87 4.31 5.80
CA PHE A 101 40.87 3.25 5.64
C PHE A 101 40.91 2.24 6.79
N CYS A 102 42.07 1.65 7.07
CA CYS A 102 42.21 0.58 8.06
C CYS A 102 42.37 1.07 9.50
N HIS A 103 42.83 2.30 9.72
CA HIS A 103 43.06 2.84 11.07
C HIS A 103 41.93 3.76 11.56
N GLU A 104 41.27 4.52 10.68
CA GLU A 104 40.24 5.50 11.07
C GLU A 104 38.84 4.90 11.36
N GLU A 105 38.65 3.57 11.27
CA GLU A 105 37.32 2.92 11.44
C GLU A 105 37.02 2.28 12.81
N LYS A 106 37.86 2.45 13.85
CA LYS A 106 37.57 1.93 15.21
C LYS A 106 36.83 2.89 16.16
N GLU A 107 36.26 3.99 15.66
CA GLU A 107 35.31 4.83 16.42
C GLU A 107 33.99 5.01 15.66
N TRP A 108 33.18 3.95 15.61
CA TRP A 108 31.75 4.10 15.29
C TRP A 108 31.00 4.42 16.58
N PRO A 109 30.34 5.58 16.71
CA PRO A 109 29.35 5.77 17.78
C PRO A 109 28.23 4.73 17.60
N PRO A 110 27.65 4.21 18.69
CA PRO A 110 26.69 3.09 18.61
C PRO A 110 25.55 3.46 17.67
N HIS A 111 25.40 2.66 16.60
CA HIS A 111 24.26 2.69 15.69
C HIS A 111 22.97 2.61 16.50
N THR A 112 22.35 3.75 16.74
CA THR A 112 21.11 3.92 17.51
C THR A 112 19.93 4.27 16.61
N LYS A 113 20.01 3.92 15.32
CA LYS A 113 18.87 4.04 14.40
C LYS A 113 18.73 2.75 13.59
N PRO A 114 17.60 2.02 13.72
CA PRO A 114 17.29 0.88 12.87
C PRO A 114 17.33 1.28 11.40
N TRP A 115 17.93 0.42 10.57
CA TRP A 115 18.25 0.65 9.16
C TRP A 115 17.03 0.56 8.22
N TYR A 116 15.82 0.44 8.77
CA TYR A 116 14.56 0.46 8.03
C TYR A 116 13.56 1.33 8.81
N PRO A 117 12.83 2.26 8.16
CA PRO A 117 11.71 2.90 8.83
C PRO A 117 10.68 1.82 9.15
N GLU A 118 10.47 1.58 10.45
CA GLU A 118 9.39 0.72 10.93
C GLU A 118 8.06 1.43 10.63
N GLY A 119 7.27 0.86 9.72
CA GLY A 119 6.01 1.45 9.30
C GLY A 119 5.41 0.80 8.07
N CYS A 120 4.20 1.18 7.72
CA CYS A 120 3.44 0.65 6.59
C CYS A 120 3.25 1.70 5.50
N LEU A 121 3.07 1.26 4.26
CA LEU A 121 2.73 2.13 3.14
C LEU A 121 1.25 1.93 2.77
N ARG A 122 0.51 3.01 2.52
CA ARG A 122 -0.87 2.97 2.00
C ARG A 122 -1.10 4.18 1.10
N ASP A 123 -1.60 3.97 -0.12
CA ASP A 123 -1.92 5.03 -1.09
C ASP A 123 -0.80 6.04 -1.36
N GLY A 124 0.46 5.60 -1.25
CA GLY A 124 1.65 6.44 -1.42
C GLY A 124 2.10 7.21 -0.17
N GLU A 125 1.38 7.09 0.95
CA GLU A 125 1.73 7.67 2.25
C GLU A 125 2.35 6.63 3.19
N HIS A 126 3.29 7.09 4.03
CA HIS A 126 3.95 6.26 5.03
C HIS A 126 3.34 6.48 6.42
N TYR A 127 3.05 5.38 7.10
CA TYR A 127 2.45 5.33 8.43
C TYR A 127 3.41 4.65 9.40
N GLU A 128 3.54 5.20 10.61
CA GLU A 128 4.38 4.62 11.66
C GLU A 128 3.85 3.26 12.13
N GLU A 129 4.72 2.41 12.66
CA GLU A 129 4.34 1.14 13.29
C GLU A 129 3.27 1.36 14.38
N GLY A 130 2.24 0.50 14.40
CA GLY A 130 1.11 0.63 15.32
C GLY A 130 0.04 1.64 14.89
N SER A 131 0.24 2.38 13.79
CA SER A 131 -0.79 3.26 13.22
C SER A 131 -2.07 2.49 12.93
N VAL A 132 -3.21 3.10 13.21
CA VAL A 132 -4.54 2.52 12.94
C VAL A 132 -5.27 3.40 11.95
N ILE A 133 -5.70 2.81 10.84
CA ILE A 133 -6.58 3.46 9.86
C ILE A 133 -7.90 2.72 9.77
N LYS A 134 -8.93 3.42 9.31
CA LYS A 134 -10.26 2.84 9.14
C LYS A 134 -10.59 2.74 7.65
N GLU A 135 -10.88 1.52 7.21
CA GLU A 135 -11.31 1.20 5.85
C GLU A 135 -12.74 0.73 5.85
N ASN A 136 -13.65 1.61 5.46
CA ASN A 136 -15.09 1.38 5.59
C ASN A 136 -15.44 1.00 7.05
N CYS A 137 -15.95 -0.22 7.28
CA CYS A 137 -16.28 -0.71 8.62
C CYS A 137 -15.09 -1.39 9.33
N ASN A 138 -14.01 -1.68 8.62
CA ASN A 138 -12.86 -2.41 9.13
C ASN A 138 -11.80 -1.46 9.70
N SER A 139 -11.25 -1.81 10.86
CA SER A 139 -10.06 -1.19 11.43
C SER A 139 -8.81 -1.96 10.99
N CYS A 140 -7.78 -1.24 10.55
CA CYS A 140 -6.52 -1.77 10.05
C CYS A 140 -5.35 -1.22 10.86
N THR A 141 -4.58 -2.10 11.49
CA THR A 141 -3.40 -1.73 12.28
C THR A 141 -2.13 -2.07 11.52
N CYS A 142 -1.21 -1.11 11.41
CA CYS A 142 0.11 -1.34 10.86
C CYS A 142 0.92 -2.19 11.83
N SER A 143 1.38 -3.35 11.37
CA SER A 143 2.23 -4.24 12.15
C SER A 143 3.27 -4.94 11.28
N GLY A 144 4.55 -4.65 11.51
CA GLY A 144 5.66 -5.28 10.80
C GLY A 144 5.62 -5.01 9.30
N GLN A 145 5.45 -3.76 8.90
CA GLN A 145 5.34 -3.30 7.50
C GLN A 145 4.11 -3.83 6.74
N GLN A 146 3.17 -4.50 7.41
CA GLN A 146 1.93 -4.99 6.83
C GLN A 146 0.70 -4.44 7.55
N TRP A 147 -0.37 -4.19 6.82
CA TRP A 147 -1.66 -3.84 7.39
C TRP A 147 -2.41 -5.09 7.84
N LYS A 148 -2.72 -5.17 9.13
CA LYS A 148 -3.58 -6.19 9.72
C LYS A 148 -4.96 -5.60 9.93
N CYS A 149 -5.88 -5.95 9.03
CA CYS A 149 -7.26 -5.48 9.07
C CYS A 149 -8.19 -6.49 9.75
N SER A 150 -9.17 -5.97 10.48
CA SER A 150 -10.38 -6.73 10.82
C SER A 150 -11.12 -7.16 9.55
N GLN A 151 -11.86 -8.27 9.64
CA GLN A 151 -12.56 -8.89 8.52
C GLN A 151 -14.07 -8.91 8.77
N HIS A 152 -14.66 -7.74 9.00
CA HIS A 152 -16.10 -7.58 9.08
C HIS A 152 -16.69 -7.39 7.69
N VAL A 153 -17.86 -7.98 7.47
CA VAL A 153 -18.71 -7.68 6.32
C VAL A 153 -19.33 -6.31 6.56
N CYS A 154 -19.06 -5.36 5.67
CA CYS A 154 -19.60 -4.02 5.78
C CYS A 154 -21.02 -3.96 5.21
N LEU A 155 -21.86 -3.06 5.74
CA LEU A 155 -23.23 -2.91 5.27
C LEU A 155 -23.31 -2.38 3.83
N ILE A 156 -22.36 -1.51 3.46
CA ILE A 156 -22.19 -1.00 2.10
C ILE A 156 -20.88 -1.53 1.54
N GLU A 157 -20.96 -2.28 0.45
CA GLU A 157 -19.81 -2.84 -0.27
C GLU A 157 -19.82 -2.32 -1.71
N PRO A 158 -18.77 -1.61 -2.16
CA PRO A 158 -18.71 -1.06 -3.51
C PRO A 158 -18.86 -2.13 -4.60
N GLU A 159 -18.22 -3.29 -4.42
CA GLU A 159 -18.31 -4.42 -5.35
C GLU A 159 -19.74 -4.96 -5.48
N LEU A 160 -20.50 -4.99 -4.37
CA LEU A 160 -21.90 -5.42 -4.39
C LEU A 160 -22.79 -4.39 -5.12
N ILE A 161 -22.55 -3.10 -4.90
CA ILE A 161 -23.26 -2.03 -5.62
C ILE A 161 -23.03 -2.17 -7.13
N GLU A 162 -21.77 -2.35 -7.53
CA GLU A 162 -21.40 -2.56 -8.93
C GLU A 162 -22.07 -3.81 -9.51
N HIS A 163 -22.02 -4.94 -8.77
CA HIS A 163 -22.65 -6.19 -9.20
C HIS A 163 -24.17 -6.05 -9.41
N VAL A 164 -24.86 -5.38 -8.49
CA VAL A 164 -26.30 -5.14 -8.60
C VAL A 164 -26.62 -4.27 -9.81
N ASN A 165 -25.85 -3.20 -10.03
CA ASN A 165 -26.08 -2.25 -11.11
C ASN A 165 -25.75 -2.80 -12.51
N HIS A 166 -25.02 -3.92 -12.59
CA HIS A 166 -24.83 -4.64 -13.85
C HIS A 166 -26.10 -5.38 -14.33
N GLY A 167 -27.05 -5.66 -13.43
CA GLY A 167 -28.32 -6.30 -13.78
C GLY A 167 -29.42 -5.29 -14.13
N ASP A 168 -30.44 -5.75 -14.83
CA ASP A 168 -31.65 -4.98 -15.14
C ASP A 168 -32.80 -5.41 -14.20
N TYR A 169 -32.89 -4.74 -13.05
CA TYR A 169 -33.88 -5.03 -12.01
C TYR A 169 -34.94 -3.93 -11.84
N GLY A 170 -34.91 -2.88 -12.68
CA GLY A 170 -35.79 -1.72 -12.54
C GLY A 170 -35.44 -0.77 -11.38
N TRP A 171 -34.28 -0.96 -10.74
CA TRP A 171 -33.72 -0.07 -9.71
C TRP A 171 -32.19 -0.11 -9.73
N THR A 172 -31.54 0.89 -9.12
CA THR A 172 -30.08 0.98 -9.02
C THR A 172 -29.63 1.11 -7.58
N ALA A 173 -28.59 0.36 -7.19
CA ALA A 173 -27.90 0.51 -5.91
C ALA A 173 -26.96 1.72 -5.91
N GLN A 174 -26.80 2.36 -4.75
CA GLN A 174 -25.90 3.50 -4.55
C GLN A 174 -25.23 3.44 -3.17
N ASN A 175 -24.15 4.20 -3.02
CA ASN A 175 -23.49 4.39 -1.74
C ASN A 175 -24.20 5.50 -0.94
N TYR A 176 -24.68 5.15 0.25
CA TYR A 176 -25.27 6.09 1.19
C TYR A 176 -24.32 6.32 2.36
N SER A 177 -23.83 7.55 2.50
CA SER A 177 -22.86 7.93 3.54
C SER A 177 -23.32 7.60 4.97
N GLN A 178 -24.63 7.65 5.24
CA GLN A 178 -25.23 7.29 6.53
C GLN A 178 -25.07 5.82 6.93
N PHE A 179 -24.70 4.96 5.99
CA PHE A 179 -24.46 3.52 6.18
C PHE A 179 -22.98 3.13 5.99
N TRP A 180 -22.15 4.06 5.52
CA TRP A 180 -20.71 3.83 5.36
C TRP A 180 -20.04 3.66 6.73
N GLY A 181 -19.20 2.65 6.86
CA GLY A 181 -18.52 2.33 8.11
C GLY A 181 -19.34 1.55 9.13
N MET A 182 -20.57 1.16 8.80
CA MET A 182 -21.40 0.24 9.57
C MET A 182 -21.15 -1.20 9.11
N THR A 183 -21.09 -2.14 10.03
CA THR A 183 -21.04 -3.57 9.71
C THR A 183 -22.43 -4.10 9.32
N LEU A 184 -22.48 -5.21 8.60
CA LEU A 184 -23.74 -5.87 8.25
C LEU A 184 -24.54 -6.25 9.51
N GLU A 185 -23.87 -6.77 10.54
CA GLU A 185 -24.47 -7.13 11.82
C GLU A 185 -25.12 -5.92 12.51
N GLU A 186 -24.44 -4.78 12.55
CA GLU A 186 -25.00 -3.53 13.08
C GLU A 186 -26.19 -3.05 12.26
N GLY A 187 -26.16 -3.22 10.94
CA GLY A 187 -27.28 -2.94 10.06
C GLY A 187 -28.52 -3.74 10.45
N PHE A 188 -28.39 -5.06 10.59
CA PHE A 188 -29.47 -5.92 11.07
C PHE A 188 -29.97 -5.50 12.45
N LYS A 189 -29.05 -5.25 13.39
CA LYS A 189 -29.38 -4.97 14.78
C LYS A 189 -30.04 -3.61 15.00
N TYR A 190 -29.63 -2.58 14.26
CA TYR A 190 -30.02 -1.19 14.55
C TYR A 190 -30.94 -0.57 13.50
N ARG A 191 -30.98 -1.10 12.27
CA ARG A 191 -31.81 -0.57 11.19
C ARG A 191 -33.08 -1.39 10.98
N LEU A 192 -33.05 -2.70 11.23
CA LEU A 192 -34.24 -3.56 11.17
C LEU A 192 -34.88 -3.67 12.56
N GLY A 193 -36.19 -3.47 12.64
CA GLY A 193 -36.91 -3.35 13.91
C GLY A 193 -38.23 -4.10 14.00
N THR A 194 -38.64 -4.77 12.93
CA THR A 194 -39.91 -5.49 12.87
C THR A 194 -39.71 -6.97 13.16
N PHE A 195 -40.59 -7.53 13.98
CA PHE A 195 -40.66 -8.98 14.20
C PHE A 195 -41.78 -9.59 13.34
N PRO A 196 -41.66 -10.88 12.98
CA PRO A 196 -42.75 -11.60 12.33
C PRO A 196 -44.05 -11.49 13.15
N PRO A 197 -45.20 -11.21 12.51
CA PRO A 197 -46.47 -11.10 13.21
C PRO A 197 -46.93 -12.45 13.77
N SER A 198 -47.71 -12.41 14.85
CA SER A 198 -48.30 -13.62 15.43
C SER A 198 -49.33 -14.27 14.49
N PRO A 199 -49.59 -15.59 14.59
CA PRO A 199 -50.62 -16.27 13.79
C PRO A 199 -52.00 -15.62 13.91
N LYS A 200 -52.34 -15.07 15.09
CA LYS A 200 -53.61 -14.37 15.31
C LYS A 200 -53.72 -13.08 14.50
N LEU A 201 -52.63 -12.34 14.34
CA LEU A 201 -52.58 -11.15 13.47
C LEU A 201 -52.67 -11.54 12.00
N LEU A 202 -52.01 -12.63 11.61
CA LEU A 202 -52.10 -13.16 10.24
C LEU A 202 -53.50 -13.69 9.90
N SER A 203 -54.32 -14.04 10.89
CA SER A 203 -55.72 -14.46 10.70
C SER A 203 -56.74 -13.31 10.70
N MET A 204 -56.30 -12.05 10.85
CA MET A 204 -57.21 -10.91 10.74
C MET A 204 -57.62 -10.71 9.29
N ASN A 205 -58.92 -10.56 9.05
CA ASN A 205 -59.46 -10.24 7.73
C ASN A 205 -59.70 -8.74 7.60
N GLU A 206 -59.64 -8.24 6.38
CA GLU A 206 -60.00 -6.88 6.04
C GLU A 206 -61.46 -6.57 6.41
N VAL A 207 -61.73 -5.30 6.73
CA VAL A 207 -63.10 -4.83 6.89
C VAL A 207 -63.65 -4.49 5.52
N THR A 208 -64.62 -5.28 5.06
CA THR A 208 -65.29 -5.02 3.78
C THR A 208 -66.27 -3.86 3.92
N ALA A 209 -66.03 -2.76 3.21
CA ALA A 209 -67.02 -1.70 3.00
C ALA A 209 -67.70 -1.90 1.63
N PRO A 210 -69.01 -1.67 1.51
CA PRO A 210 -69.68 -1.71 0.21
C PRO A 210 -69.16 -0.56 -0.66
N LEU A 211 -68.25 -0.87 -1.58
CA LEU A 211 -67.80 0.04 -2.63
C LEU A 211 -68.86 0.04 -3.74
N ALA A 212 -69.15 1.22 -4.29
CA ALA A 212 -70.03 1.33 -5.45
C ALA A 212 -69.43 0.53 -6.62
N ALA A 213 -70.28 -0.16 -7.40
CA ALA A 213 -69.87 -1.04 -8.51
C ALA A 213 -69.05 -0.33 -9.63
N ILE A 214 -68.99 1.00 -9.59
CA ILE A 214 -68.18 1.85 -10.46
C ILE A 214 -67.29 2.69 -9.54
N THR A 215 -66.22 2.10 -9.04
CA THR A 215 -65.10 2.86 -8.47
C THR A 215 -64.04 3.00 -9.54
N ASP A 216 -64.04 4.15 -10.21
CA ASP A 216 -62.96 4.56 -11.12
C ASP A 216 -61.75 4.97 -10.27
N LEU A 217 -60.84 4.03 -10.03
CA LEU A 217 -59.61 4.29 -9.29
C LEU A 217 -58.60 4.98 -10.21
N PRO A 218 -57.90 6.02 -9.73
CA PRO A 218 -56.96 6.73 -10.56
C PRO A 218 -55.75 5.83 -10.89
N GLU A 219 -55.21 5.97 -12.09
CA GLU A 219 -53.98 5.29 -12.52
C GLU A 219 -52.77 5.66 -11.65
N PHE A 220 -52.77 6.88 -11.10
CA PHE A 220 -51.73 7.39 -10.21
C PHE A 220 -52.35 8.00 -8.96
N PHE A 221 -51.77 7.67 -7.80
CA PHE A 221 -52.23 8.18 -6.51
C PHE A 221 -51.06 8.52 -5.60
N VAL A 222 -51.10 9.72 -5.02
CA VAL A 222 -50.15 10.17 -3.98
C VAL A 222 -50.94 10.78 -2.83
N ALA A 223 -50.79 10.20 -1.65
CA ALA A 223 -51.54 10.60 -0.45
C ALA A 223 -51.31 12.07 -0.08
N SER A 224 -50.08 12.59 -0.20
CA SER A 224 -49.76 13.98 0.13
C SER A 224 -50.41 15.01 -0.78
N TYR A 225 -50.77 14.64 -2.02
CA TYR A 225 -51.53 15.51 -2.93
C TYR A 225 -53.02 15.46 -2.62
N LYS A 226 -53.53 14.28 -2.22
CA LYS A 226 -54.94 14.10 -1.87
C LYS A 226 -55.30 14.74 -0.52
N TRP A 227 -54.41 14.61 0.46
CA TRP A 227 -54.58 15.13 1.82
C TRP A 227 -53.35 15.96 2.24
N PRO A 228 -53.22 17.19 1.73
CA PRO A 228 -52.11 18.07 2.08
C PRO A 228 -52.10 18.36 3.59
N GLY A 229 -50.91 18.30 4.21
CA GLY A 229 -50.71 18.59 5.63
C GLY A 229 -51.07 17.45 6.59
N TRP A 230 -51.63 16.35 6.11
CA TRP A 230 -51.97 15.18 6.95
C TRP A 230 -50.85 14.14 6.97
N THR A 231 -49.96 14.19 5.98
CA THR A 231 -48.75 13.39 5.91
C THR A 231 -47.54 14.21 6.34
N HIS A 232 -46.59 13.60 7.04
CA HIS A 232 -45.28 14.21 7.32
C HIS A 232 -44.20 13.64 6.40
N GLY A 233 -43.06 14.33 6.32
CA GLY A 233 -41.89 13.85 5.57
C GLY A 233 -41.19 12.67 6.26
N PRO A 234 -40.25 11.99 5.58
CA PRO A 234 -39.52 10.86 6.15
C PRO A 234 -38.82 11.21 7.47
N LEU A 235 -38.89 10.29 8.44
CA LEU A 235 -38.26 10.44 9.75
C LEU A 235 -37.05 9.49 9.87
N ASP A 236 -36.08 9.86 10.70
CA ASP A 236 -34.87 9.06 10.95
C ASP A 236 -34.96 8.36 12.32
N GLN A 237 -35.12 7.03 12.30
CA GLN A 237 -35.14 6.19 13.50
C GLN A 237 -33.77 6.05 14.20
N LYS A 238 -32.69 6.60 13.62
CA LYS A 238 -31.31 6.45 14.09
C LYS A 238 -30.94 4.97 14.26
N ASN A 239 -30.06 4.65 15.21
CA ASN A 239 -29.62 3.29 15.50
C ASN A 239 -30.44 2.67 16.63
N CYS A 240 -31.77 2.62 16.46
CA CYS A 240 -32.71 2.21 17.52
C CYS A 240 -33.56 0.99 17.16
N ALA A 241 -33.55 0.53 15.90
CA ALA A 241 -34.43 -0.56 15.45
C ALA A 241 -35.92 -0.29 15.75
N ALA A 242 -36.36 0.97 15.56
CA ALA A 242 -37.69 1.43 15.94
C ALA A 242 -38.66 1.59 14.75
N SER A 243 -38.37 1.01 13.57
CA SER A 243 -39.21 1.16 12.37
C SER A 243 -40.68 0.78 12.60
N TRP A 244 -40.95 -0.22 13.45
CA TRP A 244 -42.30 -0.62 13.83
C TRP A 244 -43.09 0.51 14.54
N ALA A 245 -42.43 1.25 15.44
CA ALA A 245 -43.05 2.33 16.19
C ALA A 245 -43.25 3.57 15.31
N PHE A 246 -42.25 3.90 14.49
CA PHE A 246 -42.34 5.03 13.55
C PHE A 246 -43.46 4.82 12.53
N SER A 247 -43.53 3.64 11.88
CA SER A 247 -44.61 3.35 10.92
C SER A 247 -46.00 3.36 11.56
N THR A 248 -46.14 2.83 12.78
CA THR A 248 -47.42 2.84 13.51
C THR A 248 -47.84 4.26 13.88
N ALA A 249 -46.95 5.04 14.48
CA ALA A 249 -47.23 6.42 14.88
C ALA A 249 -47.51 7.33 13.68
N SER A 250 -46.75 7.18 12.58
CA SER A 250 -47.01 7.90 11.33
C SER A 250 -48.41 7.66 10.78
N ASN A 251 -48.90 6.42 10.86
CA ASN A 251 -50.25 6.08 10.43
C ASN A 251 -51.32 6.59 11.42
N GLU A 252 -51.07 6.51 12.73
CA GLU A 252 -51.99 7.07 13.73
C GLU A 252 -52.14 8.59 13.59
N VAL A 253 -51.07 9.33 13.29
CA VAL A 253 -51.15 10.78 13.03
C VAL A 253 -52.09 11.09 11.85
N ILE A 254 -52.06 10.27 10.79
CA ILE A 254 -53.00 10.43 9.67
C ILE A 254 -54.44 10.17 10.12
N LEU A 255 -54.67 9.13 10.93
CA LEU A 255 -55.99 8.78 11.44
C LEU A 255 -56.56 9.86 12.37
N ILE A 256 -55.75 10.43 13.26
CA ILE A 256 -56.17 11.50 14.17
C ILE A 256 -56.57 12.76 13.39
N ASN A 257 -55.82 13.13 12.35
CA ASN A 257 -56.19 14.27 11.51
C ASN A 257 -57.45 14.02 10.66
N SER A 258 -57.87 12.75 10.52
CA SER A 258 -59.04 12.32 9.74
C SER A 258 -60.36 12.31 10.52
N LEU A 259 -60.30 12.45 11.85
CA LEU A 259 -61.45 12.46 12.77
C LEU A 259 -61.84 13.90 13.14
#